data_AF-A0A497D6A8-F1
#
_entry.id   AF-A0A497D6A8-F1
#
_cell.length_a   1.000
_cell.length_b   1.000
_cell.length_c   1.000
_cell.angle_alpha   90.00
_cell.angle_beta   90.00
_cell.angle_gamma   90.00
#
_symmetry.space_group_name_H-M   'P 1'
#
loop_
_entity.id
_entity.type
_entity.pdbx_description
1 polymer ?
#
loop_
_entity_poly.entity_id
_entity_poly.type
_entity_poly.pdbx_seq_one_letter_code
_entity_poly.pdbx_strand_id
1 'polypeptide(L)'
;MKIYFIQKYGKLFWEKPAYYLCVWYLLNLLKKNRQFMHPEDYPEEPVGDFIPGIYNYCDRWCERCMYTEKCRVFASEKIMMRRMEREKERERSMEENKEFWDQVGKIMDEAEDLIDDSVLPEEKTPFPLFEQEEDKEELEDAMAEYEEKRRRAKQHPVSKVAEQYGENAYRWFEDRKQTVKQHYDPETKFLRVSYPGITDKKLLQKISSAVEVIMWYHFQLPIKVRRAFTSLYEEQDDPELYKGIQKDSDGSASVALMGIDRSLGAWNYLLHHLKPEKESIHPMIRALMWLKVEVEKEFPGALNFQWPPPERK
;
A
#
# COMPACT_ATOMS: atom_id res chain seq x y z
N MET A 1 42.35 32.94 18.86
CA MET A 1 42.55 31.99 17.74
C MET A 1 42.72 32.61 16.34
N LYS A 2 42.39 33.90 16.09
CA LYS A 2 42.58 34.53 14.76
C LYS A 2 44.02 34.94 14.40
N ILE A 3 44.92 35.03 15.38
CA ILE A 3 46.31 35.51 15.16
C ILE A 3 47.27 34.35 14.87
N TYR A 4 46.92 33.11 15.26
CA TYR A 4 47.76 31.91 15.03
C TYR A 4 47.64 31.33 13.60
N PHE A 5 46.58 31.65 12.87
CA PHE A 5 46.33 31.09 11.52
C PHE A 5 47.22 31.74 10.43
N ILE A 6 47.57 33.01 10.60
CA ILE A 6 48.33 33.79 9.61
C ILE A 6 49.83 33.45 9.67
N GLN A 7 50.36 33.11 10.84
CA GLN A 7 51.79 32.82 11.00
C GLN A 7 52.22 31.44 10.47
N LYS A 8 51.33 30.45 10.42
CA LYS A 8 51.70 29.08 9.98
C LYS A 8 51.46 28.82 8.49
N TYR A 9 50.54 29.55 7.84
CA TYR A 9 50.13 29.29 6.44
C TYR A 9 50.24 30.51 5.51
N GLY A 10 50.79 31.64 5.98
CA GLY A 10 50.90 32.87 5.19
C GLY A 10 51.75 32.77 3.93
N LYS A 11 52.60 31.73 3.77
CA LYS A 11 53.40 31.52 2.55
C LYS A 11 52.69 30.73 1.44
N LEU A 12 51.73 29.87 1.76
CA LEU A 12 50.98 29.07 0.76
C LEU A 12 49.79 29.81 0.14
N PHE A 13 49.35 30.90 0.76
CA PHE A 13 48.17 31.66 0.33
C PHE A 13 48.42 32.56 -0.90
N TRP A 14 49.69 32.79 -1.28
CA TRP A 14 50.06 33.75 -2.34
C TRP A 14 50.31 33.13 -3.72
N GLU A 15 50.38 31.80 -3.84
CA GLU A 15 50.75 31.18 -5.12
C GLU A 15 49.57 30.83 -6.03
N LYS A 16 48.35 30.60 -5.49
CA LYS A 16 47.14 30.28 -6.30
C LYS A 16 45.82 30.76 -5.67
N PRO A 17 45.54 32.08 -5.63
CA PRO A 17 44.35 32.64 -4.97
C PRO A 17 43.01 32.21 -5.60
N ALA A 18 42.98 31.91 -6.91
CA ALA A 18 41.77 31.43 -7.59
C ALA A 18 41.37 30.00 -7.18
N TYR A 19 42.34 29.15 -6.84
CA TYR A 19 42.09 27.75 -6.46
C TYR A 19 41.49 27.66 -5.05
N TYR A 20 41.99 28.46 -4.10
CA TYR A 20 41.45 28.50 -2.74
C TYR A 20 40.06 29.15 -2.64
N LEU A 21 39.75 30.14 -3.49
CA LEU A 21 38.39 30.69 -3.59
C LEU A 21 37.41 29.69 -4.19
N CYS A 22 37.81 28.94 -5.24
CA CYS A 22 36.98 27.87 -5.80
C CYS A 22 36.77 26.73 -4.79
N VAL A 23 37.82 26.27 -4.11
CA VAL A 23 37.73 25.19 -3.11
C VAL A 23 36.95 25.65 -1.87
N TRP A 24 37.08 26.91 -1.43
CA TRP A 24 36.27 27.46 -0.34
C TRP A 24 34.80 27.66 -0.73
N TYR A 25 34.53 28.00 -2.00
CA TYR A 25 33.16 28.10 -2.52
C TYR A 25 32.53 26.71 -2.71
N LEU A 26 33.28 25.73 -3.22
CA LEU A 26 32.88 24.32 -3.30
C LEU A 26 32.71 23.69 -1.92
N LEU A 27 33.59 23.94 -0.95
CA LEU A 27 33.45 23.45 0.43
C LEU A 27 32.32 24.14 1.18
N ASN A 28 32.00 25.41 0.90
CA ASN A 28 30.79 26.05 1.43
C ASN A 28 29.51 25.56 0.75
N LEU A 29 29.56 25.26 -0.55
CA LEU A 29 28.50 24.54 -1.25
C LEU A 29 28.32 23.14 -0.64
N LEU A 30 29.41 22.42 -0.35
CA LEU A 30 29.40 21.07 0.25
C LEU A 30 28.96 21.06 1.73
N LYS A 31 29.37 22.08 2.52
CA LYS A 31 28.87 22.27 3.91
C LYS A 31 27.40 22.68 3.96
N LYS A 32 26.89 23.38 2.94
CA LYS A 32 25.44 23.59 2.75
C LYS A 32 24.74 22.36 2.15
N ASN A 33 25.46 21.49 1.43
CA ASN A 33 24.92 20.30 0.75
C ASN A 33 24.75 19.04 1.61
N ARG A 34 25.02 19.07 2.93
CA ARG A 34 24.46 18.04 3.82
C ARG A 34 22.96 18.22 4.09
N GLN A 35 22.32 19.16 3.39
CA GLN A 35 20.89 19.45 3.41
C GLN A 35 20.30 19.71 2.01
N PHE A 36 20.95 19.25 0.95
CA PHE A 36 20.33 19.24 -0.39
C PHE A 36 19.82 17.84 -0.70
N MET A 37 18.77 17.44 0.01
CA MET A 37 17.64 16.88 -0.72
C MET A 37 17.30 17.94 -1.79
N HIS A 38 17.35 17.58 -3.07
CA HIS A 38 16.75 18.43 -4.10
C HIS A 38 15.31 18.75 -3.61
N PRO A 39 14.71 19.89 -3.96
CA PRO A 39 13.29 20.13 -3.65
C PRO A 39 12.36 18.96 -4.08
N GLU A 40 12.84 18.17 -5.04
CA GLU A 40 12.26 16.95 -5.62
C GLU A 40 12.46 15.68 -4.77
N ASP A 41 13.41 15.69 -3.83
CA ASP A 41 13.72 14.60 -2.91
C ASP A 41 12.93 14.70 -1.60
N TYR A 42 12.39 15.88 -1.26
CA TYR A 42 11.45 16.00 -0.15
C TYR A 42 10.20 15.16 -0.46
N PRO A 43 9.69 14.37 0.50
CA PRO A 43 8.48 13.60 0.28
C PRO A 43 7.35 14.56 -0.08
N GLU A 44 6.96 14.55 -1.35
CA GLU A 44 5.78 15.25 -1.84
C GLU A 44 4.59 14.78 -0.99
N GLU A 45 4.08 15.63 -0.11
CA GLU A 45 2.88 15.32 0.63
C GLU A 45 1.65 15.55 -0.26
N PRO A 46 0.66 14.64 -0.24
CA PRO A 46 -0.59 14.88 -0.94
C PRO A 46 -1.28 16.11 -0.34
N VAL A 47 -1.50 17.13 -1.16
CA VAL A 47 -2.29 18.31 -0.81
C VAL A 47 -3.68 18.15 -1.40
N GLY A 48 -4.71 18.27 -0.56
CA GLY A 48 -6.09 18.13 -1.00
C GLY A 48 -7.08 18.17 0.16
N ASP A 49 -8.34 18.42 -0.18
CA ASP A 49 -9.46 18.32 0.74
C ASP A 49 -9.87 16.84 0.87
N PHE A 50 -9.24 16.12 1.79
CA PHE A 50 -9.43 14.69 1.98
C PHE A 50 -10.41 14.37 3.10
N ILE A 51 -11.20 13.32 2.91
CA ILE A 51 -12.07 12.78 3.97
C ILE A 51 -11.20 11.91 4.90
N PRO A 52 -11.04 12.28 6.18
CA PRO A 52 -10.22 11.51 7.12
C PRO A 52 -10.72 10.07 7.25
N GLY A 53 -9.77 9.14 7.23
CA GLY A 53 -10.06 7.73 7.41
C GLY A 53 -10.81 7.06 6.26
N ILE A 54 -11.14 7.71 5.13
CA ILE A 54 -11.95 7.17 4.02
C ILE A 54 -11.54 5.77 3.51
N TYR A 55 -10.25 5.44 3.70
CA TYR A 55 -9.63 4.17 3.35
C TYR A 55 -9.89 3.03 4.35
N ASN A 56 -10.39 3.31 5.56
CA ASN A 56 -10.61 2.33 6.63
C ASN A 56 -11.59 1.24 6.19
N TYR A 57 -12.65 1.62 5.47
CA TYR A 57 -13.71 0.74 4.98
C TYR A 57 -13.81 0.77 3.45
N CYS A 58 -12.66 0.82 2.77
CA CYS A 58 -12.60 0.67 1.32
C CYS A 58 -12.42 -0.80 0.90
N ASP A 59 -12.80 -1.10 -0.33
CA ASP A 59 -12.54 -2.36 -1.03
C ASP A 59 -11.26 -2.29 -1.90
N ARG A 60 -10.45 -1.23 -1.74
CA ARG A 60 -9.20 -0.99 -2.48
C ARG A 60 -9.36 -0.96 -4.02
N TRP A 61 -10.58 -0.93 -4.56
CA TRP A 61 -10.81 -0.92 -6.00
C TRP A 61 -10.75 0.50 -6.55
N CYS A 62 -9.56 1.09 -6.52
CA CYS A 62 -9.35 2.50 -6.81
C CYS A 62 -9.80 2.90 -8.23
N GLU A 63 -9.68 2.01 -9.21
CA GLU A 63 -10.13 2.20 -10.60
C GLU A 63 -11.64 2.43 -10.72
N ARG A 64 -12.42 2.00 -9.71
CA ARG A 64 -13.88 2.14 -9.66
C ARG A 64 -14.35 3.01 -8.49
N CYS A 65 -13.42 3.58 -7.73
CA CYS A 65 -13.74 4.30 -6.52
C CYS A 65 -14.17 5.75 -6.84
N MET A 66 -15.39 6.09 -6.41
CA MET A 66 -15.95 7.45 -6.58
C MET A 66 -15.32 8.51 -5.67
N TYR A 67 -14.44 8.11 -4.75
CA TYR A 67 -13.81 9.00 -3.76
C TYR A 67 -12.31 9.18 -3.96
N THR A 68 -11.77 8.80 -5.12
CA THR A 68 -10.34 8.92 -5.42
C THR A 68 -9.80 10.34 -5.21
N GLU A 69 -10.58 11.37 -5.56
CA GLU A 69 -10.22 12.79 -5.36
C GLU A 69 -10.19 13.21 -3.89
N LYS A 70 -10.94 12.51 -3.03
CA LYS A 70 -11.05 12.77 -1.58
C LYS A 70 -10.22 11.79 -0.74
N CYS A 71 -9.43 10.92 -1.36
CA CYS A 71 -8.66 9.88 -0.69
C CYS A 71 -7.16 10.22 -0.64
N ARG A 72 -6.67 10.57 0.55
CA ARG A 72 -5.25 10.84 0.80
C ARG A 72 -4.36 9.66 0.40
N VAL A 73 -4.78 8.43 0.70
CA VAL A 73 -4.01 7.22 0.39
C VAL A 73 -3.84 7.05 -1.11
N PHE A 74 -4.90 7.27 -1.90
CA PHE A 74 -4.81 7.21 -3.36
C PHE A 74 -3.91 8.32 -3.93
N ALA A 75 -3.99 9.53 -3.38
CA ALA A 75 -3.12 10.63 -3.76
C ALA A 75 -1.63 10.31 -3.44
N SER A 76 -1.35 9.78 -2.26
CA SER A 76 -0.03 9.30 -1.85
C SER A 76 0.49 8.19 -2.77
N GLU A 77 -0.34 7.19 -3.10
CA GLU A 77 0.04 6.11 -4.02
C GLU A 77 0.42 6.66 -5.39
N LYS A 78 -0.31 7.65 -5.93
CA LYS A 78 0.06 8.31 -7.19
C LYS A 78 1.38 9.07 -7.14
N ILE A 79 1.68 9.70 -6.00
CA ILE A 79 2.98 10.37 -5.79
C ILE A 79 4.09 9.33 -5.75
N MET A 80 3.89 8.24 -4.99
CA MET A 80 4.84 7.14 -4.88
C MET A 80 5.12 6.48 -6.23
N MET A 81 4.09 6.22 -7.05
CA MET A 81 4.24 5.67 -8.40
C MET A 81 5.06 6.59 -9.30
N ARG A 82 4.75 7.89 -9.32
CA ARG A 82 5.53 8.89 -10.09
C ARG A 82 6.98 8.95 -9.63
N ARG A 83 7.24 8.85 -8.33
CA ARG A 83 8.60 8.77 -7.79
C ARG A 83 9.34 7.54 -8.28
N MET A 84 8.72 6.36 -8.23
CA MET A 84 9.32 5.12 -8.74
C MET A 84 9.61 5.19 -10.25
N GLU A 85 8.74 5.83 -11.03
CA GLU A 85 8.97 6.05 -12.46
C GLU A 85 10.18 6.95 -12.70
N ARG A 86 10.29 8.07 -11.96
CA ARG A 86 11.47 8.94 -12.01
C ARG A 86 12.75 8.21 -11.60
N GLU A 87 12.68 7.36 -10.58
CA GLU A 87 13.82 6.58 -10.12
C GLU A 87 14.28 5.57 -11.17
N LYS A 88 13.35 4.84 -11.80
CA LYS A 88 13.65 3.95 -12.94
C LYS A 88 14.24 4.71 -14.15
N GLU A 89 13.79 5.94 -14.39
CA GLU A 89 14.34 6.79 -15.44
C GLU A 89 15.77 7.23 -15.10
N ARG A 90 16.03 7.61 -13.84
CA ARG A 90 17.38 7.91 -13.33
C ARG A 90 18.29 6.69 -13.46
N GLU A 91 17.84 5.50 -13.05
CA GLU A 91 18.58 4.25 -13.20
C GLU A 91 18.95 3.97 -14.66
N ARG A 92 17.99 4.12 -15.58
CA ARG A 92 18.25 3.96 -17.01
C ARG A 92 19.27 4.97 -17.54
N SER A 93 19.13 6.24 -17.15
CA SER A 93 20.07 7.29 -17.54
C SER A 93 21.48 7.07 -16.97
N MET A 94 21.59 6.53 -15.75
CA MET A 94 22.86 6.16 -15.13
C MET A 94 23.53 5.01 -15.88
N GLU A 95 22.76 3.98 -16.28
CA GLU A 95 23.27 2.88 -17.09
C GLU A 95 23.71 3.34 -18.49
N GLU A 96 22.92 4.19 -19.15
CA GLU A 96 23.25 4.75 -20.48
C GLU A 96 24.51 5.65 -20.44
N ASN A 97 24.73 6.38 -19.34
CA ASN A 97 25.85 7.30 -19.16
C ASN A 97 26.95 6.74 -18.23
N LYS A 98 27.07 5.42 -18.13
CA LYS A 98 27.94 4.76 -17.15
C LYS A 98 29.38 5.27 -17.14
N GLU A 99 30.01 5.42 -18.30
CA GLU A 99 31.40 5.88 -18.40
C GLU A 99 31.61 7.30 -17.84
N PHE A 100 30.62 8.18 -18.01
CA PHE A 100 30.64 9.52 -17.43
C PHE A 100 30.51 9.46 -15.90
N TRP A 101 29.58 8.64 -15.39
CA TRP A 101 29.41 8.47 -13.94
C TRP A 101 30.59 7.78 -13.27
N ASP A 102 31.26 6.84 -13.94
CA ASP A 102 32.49 6.21 -13.48
C ASP A 102 33.64 7.24 -13.35
N GLN A 103 33.72 8.21 -14.27
CA GLN A 103 34.70 9.30 -14.18
C GLN A 103 34.37 10.25 -13.04
N VAL A 104 33.10 10.58 -12.84
CA VAL A 104 32.64 11.39 -11.70
C VAL A 104 32.95 10.69 -10.38
N GLY A 105 32.72 9.38 -10.28
CA GLY A 105 33.06 8.57 -9.10
C GLY A 105 34.54 8.66 -8.75
N LYS A 106 35.42 8.46 -9.74
CA LYS A 106 36.88 8.58 -9.54
C LYS A 106 37.31 9.96 -9.03
N ILE A 107 36.73 11.04 -9.58
CA ILE A 107 37.00 12.41 -9.12
C ILE A 107 36.51 12.62 -7.68
N MET A 108 35.42 11.97 -7.29
CA MET A 108 34.89 12.05 -5.92
C MET A 108 35.76 11.25 -4.93
N ASP A 109 36.21 10.06 -5.30
CA ASP A 109 37.15 9.27 -4.49
C ASP A 109 38.46 10.05 -4.25
N GLU A 110 39.00 10.65 -5.31
CA GLU A 110 40.18 11.52 -5.23
C GLU A 110 39.94 12.77 -4.37
N ALA A 111 38.70 13.27 -4.30
CA ALA A 111 38.32 14.40 -3.47
C ALA A 111 38.07 14.00 -2.01
N GLU A 112 37.61 12.78 -1.74
CA GLU A 112 37.42 12.22 -0.39
C GLU A 112 38.77 12.04 0.33
N ASP A 113 39.80 11.58 -0.39
CA ASP A 113 41.18 11.49 0.12
C ASP A 113 41.77 12.86 0.54
N LEU A 114 41.18 13.97 0.07
CA LEU A 114 41.58 15.34 0.41
C LEU A 114 40.76 15.93 1.56
N ILE A 115 39.75 15.22 2.07
CA ILE A 115 38.96 15.63 3.23
C ILE A 115 39.70 15.17 4.50
N ASP A 116 40.10 16.12 5.33
CA ASP A 116 40.67 15.85 6.64
C ASP A 116 39.55 15.46 7.63
N ASP A 117 39.50 14.18 7.99
CA ASP A 117 38.55 13.62 8.95
C ASP A 117 38.56 14.33 10.32
N SER A 118 39.65 15.04 10.67
CA SER A 118 39.73 15.83 11.90
C SER A 118 38.85 17.10 11.90
N VAL A 119 38.21 17.41 10.77
CA VAL A 119 37.25 18.53 10.62
C VAL A 119 35.80 18.07 10.81
N LEU A 120 35.55 16.76 10.94
CA LEU A 120 34.23 16.21 11.23
C LEU A 120 33.95 16.29 12.75
N PRO A 121 32.81 16.84 13.19
CA PRO A 121 32.44 16.83 14.60
C PRO A 121 32.37 15.38 15.11
N GLU A 122 33.12 15.06 16.17
CA GLU A 122 33.17 13.71 16.78
C GLU A 122 31.82 13.26 17.35
N GLU A 123 30.92 14.19 17.65
CA GLU A 123 29.62 13.86 18.22
C GLU A 123 28.57 13.66 17.13
N LYS A 124 28.35 12.39 16.77
CA LYS A 124 27.03 11.92 16.34
C LYS A 124 26.10 12.11 17.52
N THR A 125 25.59 13.32 17.73
CA THR A 125 24.48 13.56 18.65
C THR A 125 23.31 12.69 18.15
N PRO A 126 22.86 11.69 18.92
CA PRO A 126 21.67 10.93 18.55
C PRO A 126 20.52 11.91 18.41
N PHE A 127 19.72 11.75 17.36
CA PHE A 127 18.52 12.55 17.15
C PHE A 127 17.54 12.21 18.30
N PRO A 128 17.21 13.15 19.21
CA PRO A 128 16.48 12.86 20.44
C PRO A 128 14.99 12.56 20.23
N LEU A 129 14.58 12.24 19.00
CA LEU A 129 13.17 12.06 18.63
C LEU A 129 12.68 10.61 18.78
N PHE A 130 13.57 9.65 19.06
CA PHE A 130 13.26 8.21 19.07
C PHE A 130 13.53 7.52 20.41
N GLU A 131 13.91 8.26 21.46
CA GLU A 131 14.11 7.71 22.83
C GLU A 131 12.82 7.81 23.66
N GLN A 132 11.70 7.33 23.11
CA GLN A 132 10.65 6.82 23.99
C GLN A 132 10.97 5.35 24.20
N GLU A 133 11.60 5.04 25.34
CA GLU A 133 11.58 3.69 25.90
C GLU A 133 10.12 3.40 26.27
N GLU A 134 9.30 3.02 25.29
CA GLU A 134 8.17 2.14 25.57
C GLU A 134 8.77 0.90 26.24
N ASP A 135 8.23 0.52 27.40
CA ASP A 135 8.70 -0.67 28.10
C ASP A 135 8.58 -1.85 27.13
N LYS A 136 9.72 -2.45 26.78
CA LYS A 136 9.77 -3.53 25.77
C LYS A 136 8.87 -4.69 26.20
N GLU A 137 8.72 -4.91 27.51
CA GLU A 137 7.85 -5.94 28.07
C GLU A 137 6.37 -5.62 27.82
N GLU A 138 5.94 -4.37 28.06
CA GLU A 138 4.57 -3.92 27.77
C GLU A 138 4.24 -3.99 26.27
N LEU A 139 5.20 -3.64 25.40
CA LEU A 139 5.03 -3.75 23.95
C LEU A 139 4.92 -5.22 23.50
N GLU A 140 5.76 -6.10 24.04
CA GLU A 140 5.74 -7.54 23.74
C GLU A 140 4.42 -8.19 24.18
N ASP A 141 3.92 -7.85 25.36
CA ASP A 141 2.62 -8.34 25.86
C ASP A 141 1.45 -7.85 25.00
N ALA A 142 1.43 -6.56 24.66
CA ALA A 142 0.40 -6.00 23.78
C ALA A 142 0.41 -6.65 22.39
N MET A 143 1.60 -6.92 21.84
CA MET A 143 1.76 -7.63 20.58
C MET A 143 1.25 -9.08 20.68
N ALA A 144 1.58 -9.80 21.76
CA ALA A 144 1.12 -11.17 21.98
C ALA A 144 -0.41 -11.26 22.12
N GLU A 145 -1.02 -10.32 22.84
CA GLU A 145 -2.47 -10.21 22.98
C GLU A 145 -3.15 -9.98 21.62
N TYR A 146 -2.60 -9.05 20.83
CA TYR A 146 -3.09 -8.77 19.48
C TYR A 146 -2.96 -9.99 18.54
N GLU A 147 -1.85 -10.73 18.61
CA GLU A 147 -1.65 -11.96 17.85
C GLU A 147 -2.64 -13.05 18.22
N GLU A 148 -2.97 -13.20 19.51
CA GLU A 148 -3.99 -14.13 19.98
C GLU A 148 -5.37 -13.77 19.42
N LYS A 149 -5.75 -12.48 19.39
CA LYS A 149 -7.00 -12.02 18.75
C LYS A 149 -7.03 -12.37 17.25
N ARG A 150 -5.91 -12.16 16.54
CA ARG A 150 -5.78 -12.57 15.12
C ARG A 150 -5.90 -14.09 14.95
N ARG A 151 -5.31 -14.87 15.86
CA ARG A 151 -5.40 -16.34 15.84
C ARG A 151 -6.84 -16.80 16.05
N ARG A 152 -7.55 -16.25 17.04
CA ARG A 152 -8.98 -16.52 17.29
C ARG A 152 -9.81 -16.15 16.07
N ALA A 153 -9.57 -14.98 15.48
CA ALA A 153 -10.29 -14.50 14.30
C ALA A 153 -10.08 -15.42 13.10
N LYS A 154 -8.84 -15.89 12.87
CA LYS A 154 -8.51 -16.87 11.82
C LYS A 154 -9.17 -18.23 12.06
N GLN A 155 -9.26 -18.66 13.31
CA GLN A 155 -9.85 -19.96 13.66
C GLN A 155 -11.39 -19.96 13.67
N HIS A 156 -12.02 -18.79 13.66
CA HIS A 156 -13.47 -18.65 13.65
C HIS A 156 -14.09 -19.41 12.45
N PRO A 157 -15.19 -20.16 12.62
CA PRO A 157 -15.79 -20.95 11.54
C PRO A 157 -16.12 -20.12 10.30
N VAL A 158 -16.65 -18.92 10.47
CA VAL A 158 -16.99 -18.00 9.36
C VAL A 158 -15.73 -17.57 8.60
N SER A 159 -14.64 -17.26 9.30
CA SER A 159 -13.35 -16.91 8.68
C SER A 159 -12.76 -18.08 7.88
N LYS A 160 -12.85 -19.31 8.41
CA LYS A 160 -12.38 -20.51 7.69
C LYS A 160 -13.15 -20.75 6.40
N VAL A 161 -14.47 -20.59 6.41
CA VAL A 161 -15.28 -20.72 5.18
C VAL A 161 -14.97 -19.59 4.20
N ALA A 162 -14.73 -18.37 4.69
CA ALA A 162 -14.30 -17.26 3.85
C ALA A 162 -12.96 -17.56 3.16
N GLU A 163 -11.96 -18.05 3.91
CA GLU A 163 -10.66 -18.50 3.37
C GLU A 163 -10.84 -19.61 2.33
N GLN A 164 -11.65 -20.63 2.64
CA GLN A 164 -11.96 -21.72 1.70
C GLN A 164 -12.64 -21.21 0.42
N TYR A 165 -13.58 -20.26 0.52
CA TYR A 165 -14.18 -19.64 -0.66
C TYR A 165 -13.11 -18.94 -1.51
N GLY A 166 -12.25 -18.14 -0.88
CA GLY A 166 -11.19 -17.41 -1.57
C GLY A 166 -10.22 -18.32 -2.33
N GLU A 167 -9.81 -19.42 -1.69
CA GLU A 167 -8.95 -20.45 -2.30
C GLU A 167 -9.67 -21.21 -3.42
N ASN A 168 -10.93 -21.61 -3.20
CA ASN A 168 -11.67 -22.37 -4.19
C ASN A 168 -12.01 -21.54 -5.43
N ALA A 169 -12.33 -20.26 -5.26
CA ALA A 169 -12.55 -19.33 -6.37
C ALA A 169 -11.26 -19.13 -7.18
N TYR A 170 -10.11 -18.98 -6.52
CA TYR A 170 -8.80 -18.94 -7.17
C TYR A 170 -8.53 -20.22 -7.98
N ARG A 171 -8.64 -21.39 -7.33
CA ARG A 171 -8.42 -22.70 -7.97
C ARG A 171 -9.36 -22.92 -9.15
N TRP A 172 -10.62 -22.48 -9.04
CA TRP A 172 -11.60 -22.60 -10.12
C TRP A 172 -11.11 -21.93 -11.41
N PHE A 173 -10.49 -20.75 -11.32
CA PHE A 173 -9.91 -20.06 -12.46
C PHE A 173 -8.62 -20.71 -12.95
N GLU A 174 -7.74 -21.15 -12.05
CA GLU A 174 -6.50 -21.84 -12.40
C GLU A 174 -6.77 -23.13 -13.20
N ASP A 175 -7.70 -23.95 -12.74
CA ASP A 175 -8.12 -25.19 -13.40
C ASP A 175 -8.71 -24.91 -14.81
N ARG A 176 -9.21 -23.69 -15.03
CA ARG A 176 -9.89 -23.25 -16.25
C ARG A 176 -9.09 -22.23 -17.05
N LYS A 177 -7.81 -22.02 -16.77
CA LYS A 177 -7.00 -20.99 -17.45
C LYS A 177 -7.00 -21.10 -18.98
N GLN A 178 -7.18 -22.31 -19.52
CA GLN A 178 -7.26 -22.56 -20.96
C GLN A 178 -8.66 -22.32 -21.55
N THR A 179 -9.71 -22.44 -20.74
CA THR A 179 -11.10 -22.28 -21.15
C THR A 179 -11.59 -20.86 -20.91
N VAL A 180 -11.38 -20.32 -19.71
CA VAL A 180 -11.65 -18.93 -19.33
C VAL A 180 -10.34 -18.17 -19.47
N LYS A 181 -9.96 -17.86 -20.71
CA LYS A 181 -8.69 -17.20 -20.99
C LYS A 181 -8.78 -15.73 -20.63
N GLN A 182 -7.98 -15.32 -19.66
CA GLN A 182 -7.90 -13.98 -19.13
C GLN A 182 -6.75 -13.23 -19.80
N HIS A 183 -7.02 -12.00 -20.25
CA HIS A 183 -6.03 -11.10 -20.80
C HIS A 183 -6.20 -9.73 -20.16
N TYR A 184 -5.22 -9.33 -19.35
CA TYR A 184 -5.19 -8.02 -18.73
C TYR A 184 -4.51 -7.02 -19.66
N ASP A 185 -5.20 -5.92 -19.93
CA ASP A 185 -4.70 -4.80 -20.72
C ASP A 185 -4.12 -3.75 -19.76
N PRO A 186 -2.78 -3.55 -19.72
CA PRO A 186 -2.15 -2.64 -18.77
C PRO A 186 -2.44 -1.17 -19.07
N GLU A 187 -2.77 -0.80 -20.31
CA GLU A 187 -3.06 0.59 -20.68
C GLU A 187 -4.47 0.97 -20.22
N THR A 188 -5.44 0.11 -20.51
CA THR A 188 -6.83 0.37 -20.15
C THR A 188 -7.20 -0.11 -18.74
N LYS A 189 -6.32 -0.89 -18.11
CA LYS A 189 -6.53 -1.58 -16.82
C LYS A 189 -7.77 -2.46 -16.77
N PHE A 190 -8.20 -2.96 -17.94
CA PHE A 190 -9.35 -3.85 -18.04
C PHE A 190 -8.93 -5.30 -18.23
N LEU A 191 -9.64 -6.18 -17.54
CA LEU A 191 -9.60 -7.61 -17.81
C LEU A 191 -10.49 -7.93 -19.02
N ARG A 192 -9.97 -8.70 -19.96
CA ARG A 192 -10.74 -9.27 -21.08
C ARG A 192 -10.74 -10.79 -20.97
N VAL A 193 -11.90 -11.38 -21.18
CA VAL A 193 -12.08 -12.83 -21.17
C VAL A 193 -12.48 -13.31 -22.55
N SER A 194 -11.87 -14.41 -22.98
CA SER A 194 -12.37 -15.21 -24.11
C SER A 194 -12.80 -16.59 -23.61
N TYR A 195 -13.86 -17.11 -24.22
CA TYR A 195 -14.47 -18.39 -23.84
C TYR A 195 -14.88 -19.18 -25.11
N PRO A 196 -14.55 -20.48 -25.21
CA PRO A 196 -14.91 -21.29 -26.37
C PRO A 196 -16.42 -21.27 -26.67
N GLY A 197 -16.77 -21.05 -27.94
CA GLY A 197 -18.16 -21.04 -28.39
C GLY A 197 -18.92 -19.73 -28.15
N ILE A 198 -18.31 -18.71 -27.55
CA ILE A 198 -18.91 -17.38 -27.41
C ILE A 198 -18.14 -16.38 -28.29
N THR A 199 -18.83 -15.84 -29.29
CA THR A 199 -18.27 -14.83 -30.22
C THR A 199 -18.89 -13.44 -30.05
N ASP A 200 -20.01 -13.33 -29.32
CA ASP A 200 -20.65 -12.04 -29.02
C ASP A 200 -19.75 -11.19 -28.10
N LYS A 201 -19.22 -10.10 -28.64
CA LYS A 201 -18.34 -9.16 -27.94
C LYS A 201 -19.01 -8.52 -26.72
N LYS A 202 -20.30 -8.17 -26.80
CA LYS A 202 -21.01 -7.54 -25.66
C LYS A 202 -21.19 -8.54 -24.52
N LEU A 203 -21.48 -9.79 -24.86
CA LEU A 203 -21.56 -10.87 -23.87
C LEU A 203 -20.20 -11.13 -23.22
N LEU A 204 -19.12 -11.24 -24.01
CA LEU A 204 -17.77 -11.41 -23.49
C LEU A 204 -17.32 -10.25 -22.59
N GLN A 205 -17.69 -9.01 -22.92
CA GLN A 205 -17.41 -7.86 -22.07
C GLN A 205 -18.06 -8.01 -20.69
N LYS A 206 -19.34 -8.38 -20.64
CA LYS A 206 -20.05 -8.61 -19.37
C LYS A 206 -19.48 -9.80 -18.59
N ILE A 207 -19.11 -10.89 -19.28
CA ILE A 207 -18.40 -12.03 -18.66
C ILE A 207 -17.08 -11.55 -18.06
N SER A 208 -16.33 -10.72 -18.78
CA SER A 208 -15.06 -10.17 -18.31
C SER A 208 -15.24 -9.36 -17.03
N SER A 209 -16.27 -8.49 -16.98
CA SER A 209 -16.60 -7.73 -15.77
C SER A 209 -16.99 -8.63 -14.59
N ALA A 210 -17.72 -9.72 -14.84
CA ALA A 210 -18.06 -10.69 -13.79
C ALA A 210 -16.81 -11.42 -13.27
N VAL A 211 -15.92 -11.87 -14.17
CA VAL A 211 -14.65 -12.51 -13.79
C VAL A 211 -13.81 -11.55 -12.96
N GLU A 212 -13.66 -10.29 -13.39
CA GLU A 212 -12.90 -9.27 -12.67
C GLU A 212 -13.45 -9.02 -11.26
N VAL A 213 -14.77 -8.99 -11.08
CA VAL A 213 -15.41 -8.88 -9.76
C VAL A 213 -15.05 -10.05 -8.86
N ILE A 214 -15.11 -11.28 -9.37
CA ILE A 214 -14.77 -12.47 -8.57
C ILE A 214 -13.28 -12.45 -8.21
N MET A 215 -12.42 -12.15 -9.18
CA MET A 215 -10.97 -12.03 -8.98
C MET A 215 -10.59 -10.91 -8.01
N TRP A 216 -11.38 -9.85 -7.94
CA TRP A 216 -11.17 -8.78 -6.96
C TRP A 216 -11.53 -9.25 -5.54
N TYR A 217 -12.71 -9.83 -5.37
CA TYR A 217 -13.25 -10.12 -4.04
C TYR A 217 -12.80 -11.44 -3.44
N HIS A 218 -12.36 -12.44 -4.22
CA HIS A 218 -11.96 -13.73 -3.63
C HIS A 218 -10.77 -13.61 -2.67
N PHE A 219 -9.84 -12.70 -2.93
CA PHE A 219 -8.71 -12.44 -2.03
C PHE A 219 -9.11 -11.52 -0.87
N GLN A 220 -9.94 -10.50 -1.15
CA GLN A 220 -10.28 -9.49 -0.16
C GLN A 220 -11.27 -9.98 0.90
N LEU A 221 -12.27 -10.76 0.50
CA LEU A 221 -13.34 -11.19 1.38
C LEU A 221 -12.81 -11.93 2.64
N PRO A 222 -11.91 -12.93 2.53
CA PRO A 222 -11.29 -13.55 3.70
C PRO A 222 -10.61 -12.55 4.64
N ILE A 223 -9.93 -11.54 4.08
CA ILE A 223 -9.20 -10.52 4.84
C ILE A 223 -10.18 -9.64 5.62
N LYS A 224 -11.29 -9.23 4.99
CA LYS A 224 -12.29 -8.36 5.61
C LYS A 224 -13.09 -9.08 6.68
N VAL A 225 -13.48 -10.33 6.44
CA VAL A 225 -14.13 -11.17 7.46
C VAL A 225 -13.22 -11.36 8.66
N ARG A 226 -11.94 -11.71 8.44
CA ARG A 226 -10.99 -11.89 9.54
C ARG A 226 -10.76 -10.59 10.31
N ARG A 227 -10.63 -9.45 9.64
CA ARG A 227 -10.52 -8.14 10.29
C ARG A 227 -11.74 -7.85 11.15
N ALA A 228 -12.96 -8.10 10.64
CA ALA A 228 -14.18 -7.88 11.42
C ALA A 228 -14.17 -8.65 12.75
N PHE A 229 -13.72 -9.91 12.75
CA PHE A 229 -13.55 -10.68 13.99
C PHE A 229 -12.40 -10.18 14.87
N THR A 230 -11.26 -9.80 14.31
CA THR A 230 -10.15 -9.21 15.10
C THR A 230 -10.65 -7.96 15.84
N SER A 231 -11.28 -7.03 15.12
CA SER A 231 -11.83 -5.81 15.70
C SER A 231 -12.95 -6.10 16.70
N LEU A 232 -13.77 -7.13 16.47
CA LEU A 232 -14.79 -7.54 17.43
C LEU A 232 -14.20 -7.98 18.77
N TYR A 233 -13.09 -8.73 18.74
CA TYR A 233 -12.42 -9.15 19.98
C TYR A 233 -11.78 -7.96 20.69
N GLU A 234 -11.15 -7.04 19.95
CA GLU A 234 -10.63 -5.79 20.52
C GLU A 234 -11.74 -4.97 21.20
N GLU A 235 -12.88 -4.80 20.54
CA GLU A 235 -14.05 -4.09 21.06
C GLU A 235 -14.68 -4.78 22.28
N GLN A 236 -14.52 -6.10 22.42
CA GLN A 236 -15.01 -6.87 23.57
C GLN A 236 -14.07 -6.79 24.77
N ASP A 237 -12.76 -6.68 24.53
CA ASP A 237 -11.76 -6.63 25.59
C ASP A 237 -11.74 -5.27 26.30
N ASP A 238 -12.00 -4.16 25.58
CA ASP A 238 -12.16 -2.82 26.18
C ASP A 238 -13.45 -2.08 25.71
N PRO A 239 -14.63 -2.46 26.23
CA PRO A 239 -15.89 -1.87 25.78
C PRO A 239 -16.02 -0.37 26.06
N GLU A 240 -15.31 0.17 27.06
CA GLU A 240 -15.39 1.60 27.41
C GLU A 240 -14.58 2.46 26.44
N LEU A 241 -13.43 1.98 25.95
CA LEU A 241 -12.64 2.66 24.92
C LEU A 241 -13.42 2.87 23.61
N TYR A 242 -14.25 1.90 23.23
CA TYR A 242 -15.03 1.94 21.98
C TYR A 242 -16.45 2.49 22.16
N LYS A 243 -16.80 2.97 23.36
CA LYS A 243 -18.14 3.45 23.67
C LYS A 243 -18.49 4.72 22.89
N GLY A 244 -19.63 4.70 22.20
CA GLY A 244 -20.11 5.84 21.42
C GLY A 244 -19.38 6.05 20.09
N ILE A 245 -18.46 5.15 19.72
CA ILE A 245 -17.78 5.12 18.44
C ILE A 245 -18.45 4.05 17.56
N GLN A 246 -18.56 4.33 16.26
CA GLN A 246 -19.03 3.34 15.29
C GLN A 246 -18.02 2.19 15.21
N LYS A 247 -18.49 0.95 15.40
CA LYS A 247 -17.62 -0.24 15.52
C LYS A 247 -16.84 -0.53 14.25
N ASP A 248 -15.53 -0.78 14.37
CA ASP A 248 -14.68 -1.17 13.25
C ASP A 248 -15.03 -2.57 12.75
N SER A 249 -15.51 -3.44 13.66
CA SER A 249 -16.02 -4.77 13.34
C SER A 249 -17.19 -4.70 12.35
N ASP A 250 -18.20 -3.88 12.63
CA ASP A 250 -19.37 -3.66 11.77
C ASP A 250 -18.97 -3.05 10.42
N GLY A 251 -18.00 -2.13 10.40
CA GLY A 251 -17.53 -1.53 9.15
C GLY A 251 -16.76 -2.50 8.26
N SER A 252 -15.91 -3.32 8.86
CA SER A 252 -15.20 -4.39 8.15
C SER A 252 -16.15 -5.45 7.62
N ALA A 253 -17.16 -5.83 8.41
CA ALA A 253 -18.23 -6.74 8.00
C ALA A 253 -19.09 -6.16 6.87
N SER A 254 -19.41 -4.86 6.92
CA SER A 254 -20.16 -4.15 5.86
C SER A 254 -19.46 -4.25 4.50
N VAL A 255 -18.13 -4.03 4.48
CA VAL A 255 -17.32 -4.21 3.26
C VAL A 255 -17.31 -5.67 2.80
N ALA A 256 -17.23 -6.62 3.74
CA ALA A 256 -17.30 -8.05 3.41
C ALA A 256 -18.64 -8.42 2.77
N LEU A 257 -19.76 -7.96 3.33
CA LEU A 257 -21.11 -8.19 2.80
C LEU A 257 -21.29 -7.60 1.39
N MET A 258 -20.78 -6.39 1.15
CA MET A 258 -20.74 -5.81 -0.19
C MET A 258 -19.96 -6.69 -1.18
N GLY A 259 -18.79 -7.20 -0.76
CA GLY A 259 -17.99 -8.11 -1.58
C GLY A 259 -18.70 -9.44 -1.85
N ILE A 260 -19.43 -9.98 -0.86
CA ILE A 260 -20.26 -11.18 -1.00
C ILE A 260 -21.36 -10.95 -2.04
N ASP A 261 -22.10 -9.86 -1.94
CA ASP A 261 -23.21 -9.56 -2.86
C ASP A 261 -22.73 -9.36 -4.30
N ARG A 262 -21.63 -8.62 -4.49
CA ARG A 262 -21.00 -8.46 -5.80
C ARG A 262 -20.52 -9.80 -6.37
N SER A 263 -19.89 -10.62 -5.53
CA SER A 263 -19.43 -11.96 -5.93
C SER A 263 -20.59 -12.89 -6.30
N LEU A 264 -21.68 -12.89 -5.52
CA LEU A 264 -22.90 -13.67 -5.82
C LEU A 264 -23.49 -13.28 -7.17
N GLY A 265 -23.61 -11.97 -7.43
CA GLY A 265 -24.07 -11.47 -8.72
C GLY A 265 -23.19 -11.93 -9.88
N ALA A 266 -21.88 -11.84 -9.71
CA ALA A 266 -20.91 -12.25 -10.73
C ALA A 266 -20.92 -13.77 -10.98
N TRP A 267 -20.91 -14.60 -9.93
CA TRP A 267 -21.01 -16.06 -10.07
C TRP A 267 -22.33 -16.48 -10.70
N ASN A 268 -23.45 -15.87 -10.30
CA ASN A 268 -24.74 -16.10 -10.95
C ASN A 268 -24.69 -15.72 -12.43
N TYR A 269 -24.05 -14.61 -12.79
CA TYR A 269 -23.88 -14.23 -14.19
C TYR A 269 -23.11 -15.32 -14.97
N LEU A 270 -21.98 -15.79 -14.44
CA LEU A 270 -21.22 -16.88 -15.05
C LEU A 270 -22.03 -18.17 -15.14
N LEU A 271 -22.80 -18.53 -14.11
CA LEU A 271 -23.66 -19.71 -14.08
C LEU A 271 -24.66 -19.75 -15.25
N HIS A 272 -25.25 -18.59 -15.59
CA HIS A 272 -26.25 -18.49 -16.67
C HIS A 272 -25.62 -18.53 -18.07
N HIS A 273 -24.40 -18.03 -18.22
CA HIS A 273 -23.77 -17.83 -19.53
C HIS A 273 -22.69 -18.85 -19.89
N LEU A 274 -22.04 -19.48 -18.90
CA LEU A 274 -21.03 -20.53 -19.07
C LEU A 274 -21.64 -21.89 -18.75
N LYS A 275 -22.53 -22.38 -19.63
CA LYS A 275 -23.30 -23.62 -19.39
C LYS A 275 -22.45 -24.84 -19.00
N PRO A 276 -21.28 -25.10 -19.61
CA PRO A 276 -20.44 -26.25 -19.22
C PRO A 276 -19.94 -26.18 -17.77
N GLU A 277 -19.86 -24.97 -17.20
CA GLU A 277 -19.25 -24.75 -15.88
C GLU A 277 -20.25 -24.76 -14.73
N LYS A 278 -21.56 -24.91 -15.00
CA LYS A 278 -22.62 -24.75 -13.99
C LYS A 278 -22.37 -25.53 -12.70
N GLU A 279 -22.09 -26.82 -12.82
CA GLU A 279 -21.87 -27.70 -11.66
C GLU A 279 -20.70 -27.27 -10.79
N SER A 280 -19.64 -26.74 -11.41
CA SER A 280 -18.46 -26.25 -10.70
C SER A 280 -18.67 -24.90 -10.02
N ILE A 281 -19.68 -24.12 -10.44
CA ILE A 281 -19.99 -22.80 -9.88
C ILE A 281 -20.90 -22.91 -8.66
N HIS A 282 -21.80 -23.90 -8.62
CA HIS A 282 -22.75 -24.07 -7.50
C HIS A 282 -22.10 -24.06 -6.10
N PRO A 283 -20.94 -24.72 -5.85
CA PRO A 283 -20.29 -24.64 -4.54
C PRO A 283 -19.89 -23.23 -4.12
N MET A 284 -19.46 -22.37 -5.07
CA MET A 284 -19.10 -20.98 -4.79
C MET A 284 -20.31 -20.17 -4.32
N ILE A 285 -21.44 -20.31 -5.02
CA ILE A 285 -22.69 -19.64 -4.67
C ILE A 285 -23.17 -20.09 -3.28
N ARG A 286 -23.14 -21.40 -2.99
CA ARG A 286 -23.53 -21.93 -1.68
C ARG A 286 -22.65 -21.38 -0.55
N ALA A 287 -21.33 -21.35 -0.73
CA ALA A 287 -20.40 -20.80 0.25
C ALA A 287 -20.69 -19.32 0.52
N LEU A 288 -20.89 -18.52 -0.53
CA LEU A 288 -21.20 -17.09 -0.41
C LEU A 288 -22.55 -16.82 0.25
N MET A 289 -23.60 -17.60 -0.08
CA MET A 289 -24.91 -17.48 0.56
C MET A 289 -24.83 -17.78 2.06
N TRP A 290 -24.10 -18.84 2.44
CA TRP A 290 -23.86 -19.17 3.83
C TRP A 290 -23.08 -18.07 4.55
N LEU A 291 -22.00 -17.56 3.92
CA LEU A 291 -21.19 -16.47 4.46
C LEU A 291 -22.02 -15.21 4.69
N LYS A 292 -22.92 -14.87 3.77
CA LYS A 292 -23.81 -13.71 3.92
C LYS A 292 -24.62 -13.81 5.22
N VAL A 293 -25.31 -14.93 5.42
CA VAL A 293 -26.17 -15.15 6.58
C VAL A 293 -25.37 -15.13 7.88
N GLU A 294 -24.23 -15.81 7.93
CA GLU A 294 -23.44 -15.86 9.17
C GLU A 294 -22.75 -14.53 9.47
N VAL A 295 -22.27 -13.78 8.47
CA VAL A 295 -21.70 -12.45 8.71
C VAL A 295 -22.77 -11.48 9.21
N GLU A 296 -23.97 -11.47 8.62
CA GLU A 296 -25.08 -10.63 9.10
C GLU A 296 -25.49 -10.98 10.55
N LYS A 297 -25.42 -12.26 10.90
CA LYS A 297 -25.73 -12.74 12.25
C LYS A 297 -24.68 -12.33 13.28
N GLU A 298 -23.39 -12.46 12.96
CA GLU A 298 -22.29 -12.10 13.86
C GLU A 298 -22.12 -10.58 13.98
N PHE A 299 -22.47 -9.82 12.94
CA PHE A 299 -22.31 -8.37 12.87
C PHE A 299 -23.64 -7.67 12.50
N PRO A 300 -24.62 -7.61 13.41
CA PRO A 300 -25.93 -7.05 13.12
C PRO A 300 -25.91 -5.54 12.80
N GLY A 301 -24.86 -4.82 13.20
CA GLY A 301 -24.69 -3.40 12.87
C GLY A 301 -24.16 -3.15 11.46
N ALA A 302 -23.58 -4.16 10.80
CA ALA A 302 -22.90 -4.03 9.51
C ALA A 302 -23.80 -3.49 8.38
N LEU A 303 -25.08 -3.87 8.35
CA LEU A 303 -26.04 -3.42 7.33
C LEU A 303 -26.43 -1.94 7.49
N ASN A 304 -26.29 -1.41 8.71
CA ASN A 304 -26.62 -0.02 9.03
C ASN A 304 -25.37 0.86 9.13
N PHE A 305 -24.18 0.28 8.87
CA PHE A 305 -22.92 0.99 8.95
C PHE A 305 -22.86 2.09 7.88
N GLN A 306 -22.71 3.34 8.31
CA GLN A 306 -22.66 4.49 7.40
C GLN A 306 -21.21 4.85 7.06
N TRP A 307 -20.91 4.89 5.76
CA TRP A 307 -19.60 5.27 5.25
C TRP A 307 -19.65 5.86 3.84
N PRO A 308 -18.86 6.90 3.51
CA PRO A 308 -18.00 7.70 4.39
C PRO A 308 -18.80 8.35 5.53
N PRO A 309 -18.15 8.76 6.64
CA PRO A 309 -18.87 9.42 7.71
C PRO A 309 -19.56 10.66 7.11
N PRO A 310 -20.81 10.95 7.47
CA PRO A 310 -21.47 12.17 7.02
C PRO A 310 -20.61 13.38 7.40
N GLU A 311 -20.51 14.36 6.52
CA GLU A 311 -19.81 15.61 6.79
C GLU A 311 -20.34 16.19 8.12
N ARG A 312 -19.47 16.35 9.12
CA ARG A 312 -19.81 17.11 10.32
C ARG A 312 -20.02 18.55 9.87
N LYS A 313 -21.29 18.95 9.71
CA LYS A 313 -21.68 20.32 9.39
C LYS A 313 -21.28 21.29 10.49
#